data_AF-A0A7C2Y755-F1
#
_entry.id   AF-A0A7C2Y755-F1
#
_cell.length_a   1.000
_cell.length_b   1.000
_cell.length_c   1.000
_cell.angle_alpha   90.00
_cell.angle_beta   90.00
_cell.angle_gamma   90.00
#
_symmetry.space_group_name_H-M   'P 1'
#
loop_
_entity.id
_entity.type
_entity.pdbx_description
1 polymer ?
#
loop_
_entity_poly.entity_id
_entity_poly.type
_entity_poly.pdbx_seq_one_letter_code
_entity_poly.pdbx_strand_id
1 'polypeptide(L)'
;MRVARNLAGGMALAVVMACAQNQPPARPFNSRADAGAQSLTAKGIYEEWGCGTCHGANGAGSPQGPALKNLAAHWQREALPGYLKAPAAARAGDERLKKLSQRYYPITMPAFDSLDRTALETLVDSLLTW
;
A
#
# COMPACT_ATOMS: atom_id res chain seq x y z
N MET A 1 -19.71 30.00 70.61
CA MET A 1 -19.87 30.05 69.14
C MET A 1 -18.49 30.14 68.50
N ARG A 2 -18.35 29.46 67.35
CA ARG A 2 -17.16 29.17 66.52
C ARG A 2 -16.20 30.36 66.31
N VAL A 3 -14.89 30.12 66.30
CA VAL A 3 -13.99 30.37 65.14
C VAL A 3 -12.76 29.44 65.25
N ALA A 4 -12.41 28.80 64.13
CA ALA A 4 -11.49 27.68 63.99
C ALA A 4 -10.00 28.08 63.93
N ARG A 5 -9.14 27.15 64.37
CA ARG A 5 -7.67 27.24 64.45
C ARG A 5 -7.01 27.07 63.07
N ASN A 6 -5.99 27.88 62.83
CA ASN A 6 -5.15 27.88 61.63
C ASN A 6 -4.17 26.70 61.56
N LEU A 7 -3.78 26.44 60.31
CA LEU A 7 -3.02 25.36 59.72
C LEU A 7 -1.81 24.82 60.51
N ALA A 8 -1.74 23.49 60.57
CA ALA A 8 -0.57 22.72 60.95
C ALA A 8 0.45 22.67 59.79
N GLY A 9 1.70 23.00 60.10
CA GLY A 9 2.86 22.61 59.31
C GLY A 9 3.44 21.28 59.80
N GLY A 10 4.37 20.73 59.01
CA GLY A 10 5.37 19.76 59.53
C GLY A 10 5.38 18.38 58.88
N MET A 11 5.93 18.30 57.67
CA MET A 11 7.10 17.49 57.28
C MET A 11 7.24 16.01 57.70
N ALA A 12 7.46 15.19 56.66
CA ALA A 12 8.22 13.93 56.59
C ALA A 12 7.60 12.70 57.29
N LEU A 13 7.77 11.45 56.84
CA LEU A 13 8.88 10.80 56.15
C LEU A 13 8.34 9.53 55.45
N ALA A 14 9.09 9.04 54.46
CA ALA A 14 8.88 7.89 53.58
C ALA A 14 8.24 6.61 54.15
N VAL A 15 7.64 5.79 53.28
CA VAL A 15 7.99 4.37 53.05
C VAL A 15 7.07 3.73 51.96
N VAL A 16 7.68 2.82 51.18
CA VAL A 16 7.14 1.82 50.22
C VAL A 16 6.53 2.25 48.87
N MET A 17 7.39 2.30 47.86
CA MET A 17 7.50 1.27 46.80
C MET A 17 6.21 0.52 46.42
N ALA A 18 5.60 0.93 45.30
CA ALA A 18 4.78 0.07 44.46
C ALA A 18 4.94 0.48 42.99
N CYS A 19 5.79 -0.26 42.26
CA CYS A 19 5.84 -0.24 40.81
C CYS A 19 4.53 -0.82 40.26
N ALA A 20 3.57 0.02 39.87
CA ALA A 20 2.40 -0.42 39.12
C ALA A 20 1.87 0.72 38.23
N GLN A 21 2.72 1.25 37.36
CA GLN A 21 2.29 2.02 36.20
C GLN A 21 2.94 1.39 34.98
N ASN A 22 2.44 0.22 34.60
CA ASN A 22 2.72 -0.35 33.28
C ASN A 22 1.39 -0.71 32.60
N GLN A 23 0.56 0.31 32.40
CA GLN A 23 -0.50 0.23 31.42
C GLN A 23 0.09 0.70 30.08
N PRO A 24 0.30 -0.18 29.08
CA PRO A 24 0.62 0.29 27.75
C PRO A 24 -0.55 1.15 27.25
N PRO A 25 -0.29 2.22 26.46
CA PRO A 25 -1.36 3.04 25.93
C PRO A 25 -2.32 2.15 25.13
N ALA A 26 -3.62 2.34 25.35
CA ALA A 26 -4.67 1.69 24.58
C ALA A 26 -4.40 1.95 23.09
N ARG A 27 -4.09 0.89 22.33
CA ARG A 27 -3.87 0.98 20.89
C ARG A 27 -5.21 1.33 20.23
N PRO A 28 -5.30 2.39 19.40
CA PRO A 28 -6.48 2.57 18.57
C PRO A 28 -6.59 1.39 17.61
N PHE A 29 -7.82 0.90 17.41
CA PHE A 29 -8.23 -0.24 16.58
C PHE A 29 -7.91 -0.09 15.07
N ASN A 30 -7.05 0.86 14.69
CA ASN A 30 -6.65 1.13 13.32
C ASN A 30 -5.15 1.43 13.20
N SER A 31 -4.33 0.74 13.98
CA SER A 31 -2.86 0.80 13.85
C SER A 31 -2.39 -0.09 12.70
N ARG A 32 -2.63 0.34 11.44
CA ARG A 32 -2.00 -0.25 10.23
C ARG A 32 -0.47 -0.06 10.18
N ALA A 33 0.11 0.64 11.16
CA ALA A 33 1.54 0.93 11.23
C ALA A 33 2.40 -0.19 11.83
N ASP A 34 1.78 -1.25 12.39
CA ASP A 34 2.47 -2.41 12.97
C ASP A 34 2.21 -3.71 12.19
N ALA A 35 1.79 -3.61 10.92
CA ALA A 35 1.91 -4.72 9.99
C ALA A 35 3.38 -4.79 9.56
N GLY A 36 4.22 -5.39 10.40
CA GLY A 36 5.62 -5.67 10.06
C GLY A 36 5.68 -6.29 8.66
N ALA A 37 6.35 -5.59 7.74
CA ALA A 37 6.62 -5.95 6.35
C ALA A 37 6.00 -7.29 5.92
N GLN A 38 4.69 -7.32 5.73
CA GLN A 38 4.06 -8.49 5.12
C GLN A 38 4.47 -8.40 3.66
N SER A 39 5.40 -9.26 3.25
CA SER A 39 5.75 -9.41 1.84
C SER A 39 4.49 -9.89 1.11
N LEU A 40 3.73 -8.96 0.56
CA LEU A 40 2.57 -9.29 -0.24
C LEU A 40 3.06 -10.11 -1.44
N THR A 41 2.44 -11.27 -1.66
CA THR A 41 2.71 -12.05 -2.88
C THR A 41 2.25 -11.26 -4.09
N ALA A 42 2.87 -11.46 -5.25
CA ALA A 42 2.44 -10.77 -6.47
C ALA A 42 0.95 -10.99 -6.80
N LYS A 43 0.43 -12.19 -6.54
CA LYS A 43 -1.01 -12.48 -6.65
C LYS A 43 -1.83 -11.64 -5.68
N GLY A 44 -1.41 -11.55 -4.42
CA GLY A 44 -2.07 -10.70 -3.42
C GLY A 44 -2.10 -9.24 -3.84
N ILE A 45 -0.97 -8.72 -4.36
CA ILE A 45 -0.89 -7.34 -4.88
C ILE A 45 -1.84 -7.16 -6.06
N TYR A 46 -1.85 -8.10 -7.02
CA TYR A 46 -2.72 -8.06 -8.18
C TYR A 46 -4.22 -8.00 -7.82
N GLU A 47 -4.60 -8.74 -6.78
CA GLU A 47 -5.98 -8.79 -6.28
C GLU A 47 -6.35 -7.55 -5.47
N GLU A 48 -5.49 -7.16 -4.50
CA GLU A 48 -5.72 -6.02 -3.61
C GLU A 48 -5.79 -4.69 -4.38
N TRP A 49 -4.94 -4.53 -5.40
CA TRP A 49 -4.92 -3.33 -6.24
C TRP A 49 -5.91 -3.40 -7.40
N GLY A 50 -6.77 -4.43 -7.44
CA GLY A 50 -7.88 -4.52 -8.38
C GLY A 50 -7.48 -4.68 -9.85
N CYS A 51 -6.25 -5.13 -10.13
CA CYS A 51 -5.73 -5.27 -11.49
C CYS A 51 -6.63 -6.18 -12.36
N GLY A 52 -7.21 -7.21 -11.73
CA GLY A 52 -8.10 -8.17 -12.38
C GLY A 52 -9.42 -7.58 -12.89
N THR A 53 -9.84 -6.41 -12.40
CA THR A 53 -11.06 -5.73 -12.89
C THR A 53 -10.96 -5.43 -14.39
N CYS A 54 -9.78 -5.03 -14.85
CA CYS A 54 -9.54 -4.70 -16.26
C CYS A 54 -8.74 -5.78 -16.98
N HIS A 55 -7.78 -6.41 -16.31
CA HIS A 55 -6.90 -7.42 -16.92
C HIS A 55 -7.39 -8.86 -16.74
N GLY A 56 -8.58 -9.07 -16.17
CA GLY A 56 -9.19 -10.37 -15.98
C GLY A 56 -8.54 -11.19 -14.86
N ALA A 57 -9.13 -12.36 -14.56
CA ALA A 57 -8.55 -13.29 -13.60
C ALA A 57 -7.17 -13.76 -14.10
N ASN A 58 -6.16 -13.72 -13.21
CA ASN A 58 -4.78 -14.13 -13.52
C ASN A 58 -4.17 -13.48 -14.78
N GLY A 59 -4.60 -12.27 -15.13
CA GLY A 59 -4.10 -11.55 -16.30
C GLY A 59 -4.58 -12.10 -17.64
N ALA A 60 -5.70 -12.85 -17.70
CA ALA A 60 -6.23 -13.42 -18.94
C ALA A 60 -6.73 -12.38 -19.97
N GLY A 61 -6.89 -11.13 -19.57
CA GLY A 61 -7.50 -10.06 -20.35
C GLY A 61 -9.01 -10.01 -20.18
N SER A 62 -9.60 -8.89 -20.59
CA SER A 62 -11.04 -8.68 -20.59
C SER A 62 -11.42 -7.65 -21.68
N PRO A 63 -12.71 -7.38 -21.91
CA PRO A 63 -13.13 -6.25 -22.74
C PRO A 63 -12.64 -4.88 -22.25
N GLN A 64 -12.24 -4.76 -20.97
CA GLN A 64 -11.77 -3.52 -20.36
C GLN A 64 -10.24 -3.36 -20.40
N GLY A 65 -9.49 -4.42 -20.72
CA GLY A 65 -8.03 -4.36 -20.72
C GLY A 65 -7.37 -5.60 -21.34
N PRO A 66 -6.15 -5.46 -21.87
CA PRO A 66 -5.45 -6.55 -22.54
C PRO A 66 -5.05 -7.66 -21.57
N ALA A 67 -4.78 -8.85 -22.12
CA ALA A 67 -4.11 -9.90 -21.37
C ALA A 67 -2.70 -9.44 -20.95
N LEU A 68 -2.26 -9.93 -19.79
CA LEU A 68 -0.93 -9.71 -19.22
C LEU A 68 -0.02 -10.92 -19.44
N LYS A 69 -0.40 -11.82 -20.34
CA LYS A 69 0.38 -13.00 -20.74
C LYS A 69 1.50 -12.58 -21.68
N ASN A 70 2.68 -13.20 -21.51
CA ASN A 70 3.86 -12.93 -22.34
C ASN A 70 4.31 -11.46 -22.33
N LEU A 71 4.17 -10.77 -21.19
CA LEU A 71 4.56 -9.35 -21.04
C LEU A 71 6.03 -9.09 -21.43
N ALA A 72 6.92 -10.05 -21.19
CA ALA A 72 8.34 -9.97 -21.52
C ALA A 72 8.62 -9.79 -23.03
N ALA A 73 7.65 -10.08 -23.92
CA ALA A 73 7.79 -9.79 -25.35
C ALA A 73 7.74 -8.29 -25.68
N HIS A 74 7.23 -7.47 -24.75
CA HIS A 74 7.01 -6.04 -24.96
C HIS A 74 7.60 -5.15 -23.87
N TRP A 75 8.05 -5.73 -22.76
CA TRP A 75 8.52 -5.01 -21.58
C TRP A 75 9.83 -5.58 -21.07
N GLN A 76 10.74 -4.66 -20.75
CA GLN A 76 11.91 -4.97 -19.93
C GLN A 76 11.60 -4.69 -18.46
N ARG A 77 12.27 -5.41 -17.56
CA ARG A 77 12.04 -5.29 -16.12
C ARG A 77 12.26 -3.88 -15.60
N GLU A 78 13.25 -3.17 -16.14
CA GLU A 78 13.61 -1.82 -15.70
C GLU A 78 12.59 -0.76 -16.13
N ALA A 79 11.85 -1.02 -17.22
CA ALA A 79 10.91 -0.06 -17.80
C ALA A 79 9.48 -0.20 -17.24
N LEU A 80 9.06 -1.43 -16.88
CA LEU A 80 7.69 -1.71 -16.47
C LEU A 80 7.26 -0.98 -15.17
N PRO A 81 8.09 -0.86 -14.11
CA PRO A 81 7.74 -0.07 -12.93
C PRO A 81 7.42 1.39 -13.26
N GLY A 82 8.18 2.00 -14.17
CA GLY A 82 7.95 3.37 -14.62
C GLY A 82 6.61 3.54 -15.34
N TYR A 83 6.26 2.58 -16.21
CA TYR A 83 4.95 2.55 -16.85
C TYR A 83 3.80 2.43 -15.85
N LEU A 84 3.90 1.51 -14.88
CA LEU A 84 2.84 1.29 -13.88
C LEU A 84 2.62 2.53 -12.99
N LYS A 85 3.68 3.29 -12.69
CA LYS A 85 3.58 4.55 -11.95
C LYS A 85 2.99 5.70 -12.77
N ALA A 86 3.24 5.75 -14.07
CA ALA A 86 2.83 6.87 -14.92
C ALA A 86 2.37 6.42 -16.33
N PRO A 87 1.29 5.64 -16.45
CA PRO A 87 0.88 5.04 -17.72
C PRO A 87 0.46 6.09 -18.76
N ALA A 88 -0.15 7.20 -18.31
CA ALA A 88 -0.54 8.30 -19.17
C ALA A 88 0.67 8.99 -19.83
N ALA A 89 1.75 9.19 -19.08
CA ALA A 89 2.98 9.82 -19.58
C ALA A 89 3.69 8.88 -20.57
N ALA A 90 3.83 7.60 -20.23
CA ALA A 90 4.44 6.61 -21.12
C ALA A 90 3.66 6.44 -22.44
N ARG A 91 2.32 6.45 -22.38
CA ARG A 91 1.46 6.40 -23.57
C ARG A 91 1.71 7.56 -24.53
N ALA A 92 2.02 8.76 -24.06
CA ALA A 92 2.24 9.92 -24.94
C ALA A 92 3.44 9.71 -25.88
N GLY A 93 4.45 8.94 -25.45
CA GLY A 93 5.69 8.69 -26.20
C GLY A 93 5.75 7.37 -26.99
N ASP A 94 4.80 6.46 -26.82
CA ASP A 94 4.86 5.10 -27.42
C ASP A 94 3.63 4.82 -28.30
N GLU A 95 3.85 4.65 -29.61
CA GLU A 95 2.79 4.37 -30.60
C GLU A 95 2.05 3.06 -30.34
N ARG A 96 2.72 2.02 -29.84
CA ARG A 96 2.08 0.76 -29.47
C ARG A 96 1.12 0.99 -28.31
N LEU A 97 1.53 1.76 -27.29
CA LEU A 97 0.66 2.10 -26.16
C LEU A 97 -0.52 3.00 -26.55
N LYS A 98 -0.33 3.94 -27.49
CA LYS A 98 -1.44 4.75 -28.03
C LYS A 98 -2.49 3.88 -28.72
N LYS A 99 -2.06 3.00 -29.63
CA LYS A 99 -2.96 2.07 -30.34
C LYS A 99 -3.68 1.13 -29.37
N LEU A 100 -2.96 0.63 -28.37
CA LEU A 100 -3.53 -0.22 -27.35
C LEU A 100 -4.60 0.53 -26.53
N SER A 101 -4.29 1.75 -26.06
CA SER A 101 -5.25 2.57 -25.33
C SER A 101 -6.49 2.95 -26.15
N GLN A 102 -6.33 3.24 -27.45
CA GLN A 102 -7.46 3.51 -28.34
C GLN A 102 -8.41 2.31 -28.46
N ARG A 103 -7.87 1.08 -28.47
CA ARG A 103 -8.68 -0.14 -28.52
C ARG A 103 -9.59 -0.30 -27.29
N TYR A 104 -9.17 0.19 -26.12
CA TYR A 104 -9.90 0.04 -24.86
C TYR A 104 -10.62 1.33 -24.41
N TYR A 105 -10.69 2.36 -25.26
CA TYR A 105 -11.38 3.61 -24.92
C TYR A 105 -12.87 3.36 -24.59
N PRO A 106 -13.44 4.02 -23.55
CA PRO A 106 -12.88 5.11 -22.75
C PRO A 106 -12.08 4.68 -21.51
N ILE A 107 -11.78 3.40 -21.34
CA ILE A 107 -11.05 2.89 -20.17
C ILE A 107 -9.60 3.39 -20.22
N THR A 108 -9.16 3.99 -19.12
CA THR A 108 -7.79 4.45 -18.94
C THR A 108 -7.15 3.66 -17.81
N MET A 109 -5.93 3.17 -18.03
CA MET A 109 -5.17 2.49 -16.99
C MET A 109 -4.78 3.51 -15.89
N PRO A 110 -5.18 3.29 -14.62
CA PRO A 110 -4.82 4.18 -13.54
C PRO A 110 -3.33 4.11 -13.22
N ALA A 111 -2.80 5.17 -12.59
CA ALA A 111 -1.46 5.17 -12.05
C ALA A 111 -1.41 4.38 -10.73
N PHE A 112 -0.32 3.65 -10.53
CA PHE A 112 0.00 2.91 -9.31
C PHE A 112 1.22 3.52 -8.60
N ASP A 113 1.30 4.84 -8.58
CA ASP A 113 2.38 5.62 -7.98
C ASP A 113 2.46 5.50 -6.45
N SER A 114 1.33 5.21 -5.80
CA SER A 114 1.21 4.96 -4.36
C SER A 114 1.54 3.53 -3.93
N LEU A 115 1.76 2.60 -4.88
CA LEU A 115 2.20 1.24 -4.56
C LEU A 115 3.64 1.28 -4.02
N ASP A 116 3.88 0.63 -2.88
CA ASP A 116 5.22 0.53 -2.29
C ASP A 116 6.22 -0.02 -3.31
N ARG A 117 7.46 0.48 -3.26
CA ARG A 117 8.50 0.09 -4.21
C ARG A 117 8.74 -1.41 -4.19
N THR A 118 8.84 -2.03 -3.01
CA THR A 118 9.15 -3.47 -2.89
C THR A 118 8.00 -4.31 -3.44
N ALA A 119 6.77 -3.90 -3.14
CA ALA A 119 5.57 -4.54 -3.67
C ALA A 119 5.49 -4.42 -5.20
N LEU A 120 5.74 -3.22 -5.75
CA LEU A 120 5.76 -2.99 -7.20
C LEU A 120 6.80 -3.88 -7.88
N GLU A 121 8.02 -3.93 -7.36
CA GLU A 121 9.10 -4.77 -7.92
C GLU A 121 8.72 -6.27 -7.89
N THR A 122 8.13 -6.73 -6.78
CA THR A 122 7.64 -8.12 -6.62
C THR A 122 6.55 -8.45 -7.65
N LEU A 123 5.62 -7.53 -7.87
CA LEU A 123 4.56 -7.69 -8.88
C LEU A 123 5.17 -7.75 -10.28
N VAL A 124 6.06 -6.82 -10.62
CA VAL A 124 6.73 -6.75 -11.94
C VAL A 124 7.51 -8.02 -12.24
N ASP A 125 8.23 -8.57 -11.25
CA ASP A 125 8.97 -9.83 -11.40
C ASP A 125 8.05 -10.96 -11.82
N SER A 126 6.91 -11.08 -11.14
CA SER A 126 5.97 -12.14 -11.43
C SER A 126 5.29 -11.93 -12.79
N LEU A 127 4.84 -10.70 -13.09
CA LEU A 127 4.16 -10.36 -14.34
C LEU A 127 4.97 -10.69 -15.59
N LEU A 128 6.30 -10.54 -15.53
CA LEU A 128 7.19 -10.85 -16.66
C LEU A 128 7.35 -12.36 -16.90
N THR A 129 6.89 -13.20 -15.97
CA THR A 129 6.93 -14.66 -16.07
C THR A 129 5.58 -15.30 -16.39
N TRP A 130 4.52 -14.49 -16.56
CA TRP A 130 3.13 -14.97 -16.70
C TRP A 130 2.69 -15.41 -18.10
#